data_AF-A0A7V2YW48-F1
#
_entry.id   AF-A0A7V2YW48-F1
#
_cell.length_a   1.000
_cell.length_b   1.000
_cell.length_c   1.000
_cell.angle_alpha   90.00
_cell.angle_beta   90.00
_cell.angle_gamma   90.00
#
_symmetry.space_group_name_H-M   'P 1'
#
loop_
_entity.id
_entity.type
_entity.pdbx_description
1 polymer ?
#
loop_
_entity_poly.entity_id
_entity_poly.type
_entity_poly.pdbx_seq_one_letter_code
_entity_poly.pdbx_strand_id
1 'polypeptide(L)'
;MIYKPENPVIVQSDRSILLEVDKPAYQDARDALATFAELEKSPEYIHTYRITPLSLWNAASAGHTSDQVIGQLELFSKYDIPQNVIQEIREQMGRYGRLKLLKEEATGNLILQGDDANLILEIIHARGMEEYIEERIDNLRLQIKKDTRGRVKQALIKLGFPVEDLAGYVEGEPLDIVARDIALSGR
;
A
#
# COMPACT_ATOMS: atom_id res chain seq x y z
N MET A 1 -16.80 -4.40 27.04
CA MET A 1 -16.69 -3.25 26.13
C MET A 1 -15.61 -2.37 26.70
N ILE A 2 -14.47 -2.28 26.02
CA ILE A 2 -13.35 -1.46 26.47
C ILE A 2 -13.67 -0.01 26.05
N TYR A 3 -13.60 0.92 26.99
CA TYR A 3 -13.81 2.34 26.76
C TYR A 3 -12.64 3.11 27.36
N LYS A 4 -11.93 3.86 26.52
CA LYS A 4 -10.74 4.66 26.87
C LYS A 4 -11.01 6.13 26.52
N PRO A 5 -11.62 6.94 27.40
CA PRO A 5 -12.07 8.29 27.07
C PRO A 5 -10.96 9.26 26.64
N GLU A 6 -9.72 9.02 27.10
CA GLU A 6 -8.52 9.79 26.77
C GLU A 6 -7.98 9.55 25.36
N ASN A 7 -8.41 8.45 24.72
CA ASN A 7 -7.95 8.05 23.41
C ASN A 7 -8.66 8.84 22.28
N PRO A 8 -7.92 9.33 21.27
CA PRO A 8 -8.47 10.23 20.24
C PRO A 8 -9.15 9.53 19.07
N VAL A 9 -8.94 8.22 18.88
CA VAL A 9 -9.35 7.53 17.65
C VAL A 9 -10.70 6.83 17.83
N ILE A 10 -11.58 6.97 16.86
CA ILE A 10 -12.80 6.18 16.73
C ILE A 10 -12.79 5.54 15.34
N VAL A 11 -12.71 4.21 15.31
CA VAL A 11 -12.74 3.43 14.05
C VAL A 11 -14.17 3.03 13.74
N GLN A 12 -14.66 3.39 12.55
CA GLN A 12 -16.01 3.07 12.10
C GLN A 12 -16.01 1.83 11.20
N SER A 13 -17.15 1.14 11.11
CA SER A 13 -17.30 -0.09 10.33
C SER A 13 -17.13 0.10 8.82
N ASP A 14 -17.28 1.32 8.31
CA ASP A 14 -17.09 1.68 6.91
C ASP A 14 -15.63 2.02 6.55
N ARG A 15 -14.70 1.82 7.49
CA ARG A 15 -13.26 2.14 7.42
C ARG A 15 -12.90 3.62 7.55
N SER A 16 -13.87 4.48 7.86
CA SER A 16 -13.55 5.83 8.28
C SER A 16 -13.03 5.85 9.71
N ILE A 17 -12.16 6.81 9.99
CA ILE A 17 -11.56 7.02 11.30
C ILE A 17 -11.78 8.49 11.67
N LEU A 18 -12.34 8.71 12.85
CA LEU A 18 -12.45 10.04 13.45
C LEU A 18 -11.31 10.20 14.46
N LEU A 19 -10.54 11.27 14.31
CA LEU A 19 -9.42 11.61 15.17
C LEU A 19 -9.72 12.94 15.87
N GLU A 20 -9.96 12.89 17.17
CA GLU A 20 -10.22 14.08 17.99
C GLU A 20 -8.92 14.85 18.29
N VAL A 21 -8.92 16.15 18.01
CA VAL A 21 -7.73 17.02 18.10
C VAL A 21 -7.44 17.45 19.55
N ASP A 22 -8.45 17.46 20.42
CA ASP A 22 -8.38 17.96 21.80
C ASP A 22 -7.74 16.98 22.79
N LYS A 23 -7.40 15.76 22.36
CA LYS A 23 -6.86 14.72 23.25
C LYS A 23 -5.34 14.77 23.36
N PRO A 24 -4.76 14.40 24.52
CA PRO A 24 -3.31 14.41 24.72
C PRO A 24 -2.53 13.57 23.70
N ALA A 25 -3.06 12.41 23.31
CA ALA A 25 -2.42 11.49 22.37
C ALA A 25 -2.69 11.80 20.88
N TYR A 26 -3.28 12.97 20.57
CA TYR A 26 -3.64 13.34 19.20
C TYR A 26 -2.45 13.27 18.23
N GLN A 27 -1.29 13.85 18.61
CA GLN A 27 -0.13 13.92 17.71
C GLN A 27 0.41 12.52 17.40
N ASP A 28 0.59 11.68 18.41
CA ASP A 28 1.06 10.31 18.24
C ASP A 28 0.08 9.49 17.39
N ALA A 29 -1.23 9.63 17.66
CA ALA A 29 -2.26 8.95 16.87
C ALA A 29 -2.29 9.43 15.42
N ARG A 30 -2.13 10.73 15.18
CA ARG A 30 -2.07 11.31 13.83
C ARG A 30 -0.89 10.75 13.04
N ASP A 31 0.28 10.69 13.67
CA ASP A 31 1.50 10.23 13.03
C ASP A 31 1.45 8.72 12.77
N ALA A 32 0.84 7.94 13.67
CA ALA A 32 0.55 6.53 13.45
C ALA A 32 -0.42 6.32 12.27
N LEU A 33 -1.55 7.03 12.25
CA LEU A 33 -2.55 6.92 11.18
C LEU A 33 -1.99 7.27 9.80
N ALA A 34 -1.10 8.27 9.72
CA ALA A 34 -0.47 8.67 8.46
C ALA A 34 0.33 7.54 7.78
N THR A 35 0.69 6.50 8.53
CA THR A 35 1.40 5.33 8.01
C THR A 35 0.49 4.39 7.19
N PHE A 36 -0.81 4.30 7.53
CA PHE A 36 -1.70 3.26 7.00
C PHE A 36 -3.13 3.73 6.68
N ALA A 37 -3.41 5.04 6.76
CA ALA A 37 -4.68 5.63 6.42
C ALA A 37 -4.50 6.96 5.69
N GLU A 38 -5.43 7.29 4.81
CA GLU A 38 -5.44 8.54 4.03
C GLU A 38 -6.24 9.62 4.77
N LEU A 39 -5.70 10.83 4.85
CA LEU A 39 -6.43 11.99 5.39
C LEU A 39 -7.47 12.45 4.37
N GLU A 40 -8.75 12.46 4.75
CA GLU A 40 -9.84 13.01 3.93
C GLU A 40 -10.05 14.50 4.24
N LYS A 41 -10.14 14.86 5.53
CA LYS A 41 -10.47 16.22 6.00
C LYS A 41 -9.82 16.51 7.34
N SER A 42 -9.41 17.76 7.55
CA SER A 42 -8.78 18.23 8.81
C SER A 42 -9.39 19.56 9.31
N PRO A 43 -10.68 19.58 9.70
CA PRO A 43 -11.26 20.73 10.39
C PRO A 43 -10.74 20.83 11.84
N GLU A 44 -11.07 21.92 12.52
CA GLU A 44 -10.50 22.32 13.81
C GLU A 44 -10.54 21.25 14.92
N TYR A 45 -11.64 20.48 15.03
CA TYR A 45 -11.89 19.60 16.19
C TYR A 45 -11.74 18.10 15.89
N ILE A 46 -12.07 17.66 14.69
CA ILE A 46 -12.10 16.23 14.33
C ILE A 46 -11.55 16.05 12.92
N HIS A 47 -10.42 15.37 12.81
CA HIS A 47 -9.89 14.95 11.52
C HIS A 47 -10.56 13.65 11.09
N THR A 48 -10.76 13.49 9.79
CA THR A 48 -11.31 12.27 9.19
C THR A 48 -10.26 11.62 8.32
N TYR A 49 -9.96 10.37 8.62
CA TYR A 49 -9.09 9.51 7.81
C TYR A 49 -9.90 8.34 7.24
N ARG A 50 -9.36 7.67 6.22
CA ARG A 50 -9.91 6.43 5.69
C ARG A 50 -8.83 5.39 5.47
N ILE A 51 -9.10 4.17 5.90
CA ILE A 51 -8.30 3.01 5.51
C ILE A 51 -8.72 2.58 4.11
N THR A 52 -7.79 2.59 3.18
CA THR A 52 -7.95 2.13 1.79
C THR A 52 -7.01 0.94 1.53
N PRO A 53 -7.31 0.05 0.57
CA PRO A 53 -6.36 -0.99 0.16
C PRO A 53 -4.98 -0.41 -0.20
N LEU A 54 -4.96 0.72 -0.90
CA LEU A 54 -3.72 1.40 -1.28
C LEU A 54 -2.90 1.86 -0.07
N SER A 55 -3.53 2.49 0.92
CA SER A 55 -2.86 2.93 2.15
C SER A 55 -2.26 1.76 2.93
N LEU A 56 -2.94 0.61 2.96
CA LEU A 56 -2.45 -0.61 3.60
C LEU A 56 -1.29 -1.26 2.82
N TRP A 57 -1.35 -1.28 1.50
CA TRP A 57 -0.24 -1.78 0.67
C TRP A 57 0.98 -0.87 0.75
N ASN A 58 0.78 0.44 0.84
CA ASN A 58 1.87 1.39 1.09
C ASN A 58 2.52 1.11 2.44
N ALA A 59 1.73 0.93 3.50
CA ALA A 59 2.24 0.55 4.82
C ALA A 59 3.03 -0.78 4.76
N ALA A 60 2.50 -1.78 4.07
CA ALA A 60 3.18 -3.08 3.89
C ALA A 60 4.51 -2.93 3.12
N SER A 61 4.55 -2.10 2.07
CA SER A 61 5.78 -1.82 1.31
C SER A 61 6.83 -1.08 2.12
N ALA A 62 6.41 -0.31 3.14
CA ALA A 62 7.29 0.33 4.10
C ALA A 62 7.72 -0.61 5.25
N GLY A 63 7.30 -1.88 5.23
CA GLY A 63 7.71 -2.89 6.19
C GLY A 63 6.79 -3.04 7.41
N HIS A 64 5.61 -2.39 7.41
CA HIS A 64 4.64 -2.56 8.49
C HIS A 64 3.83 -3.84 8.32
N THR A 65 3.61 -4.56 9.42
CA THR A 65 2.74 -5.75 9.44
C THR A 65 1.30 -5.38 9.79
N SER A 66 0.35 -6.23 9.42
CA SER A 66 -1.06 -6.06 9.80
C SER A 66 -1.25 -6.02 11.31
N ASP A 67 -0.52 -6.83 12.07
CA ASP A 67 -0.58 -6.83 13.54
C ASP A 67 -0.03 -5.52 14.14
N GLN A 68 1.00 -4.92 13.54
CA GLN A 68 1.47 -3.59 13.95
C GLN A 68 0.40 -2.52 13.71
N VAL A 69 -0.23 -2.52 12.53
CA VAL A 69 -1.31 -1.57 12.19
C VAL A 69 -2.50 -1.75 13.16
N ILE A 70 -2.95 -2.98 13.38
CA ILE A 70 -4.05 -3.28 14.31
C ILE A 70 -3.67 -2.85 15.73
N GLY A 71 -2.45 -3.15 16.18
CA GLY A 71 -1.96 -2.75 17.50
C GLY A 71 -1.92 -1.23 17.70
N GLN A 72 -1.55 -0.46 16.67
CA GLN A 72 -1.61 1.01 16.72
C GLN A 72 -3.06 1.51 16.83
N LEU A 73 -3.99 0.92 16.07
CA LEU A 73 -5.40 1.26 16.21
C LEU A 73 -5.93 0.92 17.61
N GLU A 74 -5.61 -0.25 18.16
CA GLU A 74 -6.05 -0.67 19.50
C GLU A 74 -5.46 0.20 20.62
N LEU A 75 -4.23 0.68 20.41
CA LEU A 75 -3.55 1.59 21.32
C LEU A 75 -4.29 2.91 21.44
N PHE A 76 -4.65 3.53 20.31
CA PHE A 76 -5.26 4.87 20.27
C PHE A 76 -6.79 4.89 20.19
N SER A 77 -7.45 3.75 20.00
CA SER A 77 -8.91 3.69 19.85
C SER A 77 -9.63 3.87 21.19
N LYS A 78 -10.67 4.70 21.19
CA LYS A 78 -11.58 4.95 22.30
C LYS A 78 -12.53 3.77 22.55
N TYR A 79 -12.85 3.03 21.51
CA TYR A 79 -13.74 1.86 21.52
C TYR A 79 -13.09 0.65 20.87
N ASP A 80 -13.69 -0.53 21.05
CA ASP A 80 -13.29 -1.74 20.34
C ASP A 80 -13.37 -1.52 18.81
N ILE A 81 -12.37 -2.00 18.07
CA ILE A 81 -12.34 -1.88 16.61
C ILE A 81 -13.35 -2.86 16.00
N PRO A 82 -14.15 -2.43 15.00
CA PRO A 82 -15.04 -3.34 14.29
C PRO A 82 -14.28 -4.53 13.68
N GLN A 83 -14.77 -5.75 13.92
CA GLN A 83 -14.10 -6.99 13.47
C GLN A 83 -13.93 -7.07 11.96
N ASN A 84 -14.87 -6.52 11.19
CA ASN A 84 -14.76 -6.45 9.74
C ASN A 84 -13.58 -5.59 9.28
N VAL A 85 -13.23 -4.52 10.01
CA VAL A 85 -12.06 -3.68 9.70
C VAL A 85 -10.77 -4.43 10.00
N ILE A 86 -10.70 -5.15 11.12
CA ILE A 86 -9.55 -6.00 11.45
C ILE A 86 -9.31 -7.06 10.36
N GLN A 87 -10.38 -7.75 9.94
CA GLN A 87 -10.30 -8.77 8.90
C GLN A 87 -9.82 -8.18 7.57
N GLU A 88 -10.37 -7.04 7.17
CA GLU A 88 -9.97 -6.33 5.95
C GLU A 88 -8.49 -5.92 5.99
N ILE A 89 -7.99 -5.39 7.12
CA ILE A 89 -6.58 -5.02 7.26
C ILE A 89 -5.67 -6.23 7.02
N ARG A 90 -5.99 -7.37 7.65
CA ARG A 90 -5.22 -8.61 7.49
C ARG A 90 -5.28 -9.12 6.05
N GLU A 91 -6.45 -9.11 5.45
CA GLU A 91 -6.64 -9.56 4.08
C GLU A 91 -5.85 -8.70 3.10
N GLN A 92 -6.05 -7.37 3.12
CA GLN A 92 -5.42 -6.47 2.16
C GLN A 92 -3.89 -6.46 2.29
N MET A 93 -3.36 -6.38 3.52
CA MET A 93 -1.91 -6.40 3.73
C MET A 93 -1.30 -7.77 3.40
N GLY A 94 -2.04 -8.86 3.61
CA GLY A 94 -1.61 -10.21 3.24
C GLY A 94 -1.49 -10.45 1.73
N ARG A 95 -2.07 -9.56 0.90
CA ARG A 95 -1.91 -9.62 -0.57
C ARG A 95 -0.59 -9.01 -1.04
N TYR A 96 0.05 -8.15 -0.25
CA TYR A 96 1.33 -7.54 -0.60
C TYR A 96 2.45 -8.58 -0.62
N GLY A 97 3.32 -8.50 -1.63
CA GLY A 97 4.46 -9.42 -1.79
C GLY A 97 4.13 -10.78 -2.42
N ARG A 98 2.83 -11.09 -2.64
CA ARG A 98 2.39 -12.31 -3.33
C ARG A 98 2.72 -12.31 -4.83
N LEU A 99 2.74 -11.12 -5.44
CA LEU A 99 3.21 -10.90 -6.81
C LEU A 99 4.47 -10.06 -6.80
N LYS A 100 5.48 -10.50 -7.54
CA LYS A 100 6.75 -9.80 -7.73
C LYS A 100 7.02 -9.59 -9.20
N LEU A 101 7.38 -8.38 -9.58
CA LEU A 101 7.84 -8.07 -10.93
C LEU A 101 9.37 -8.00 -10.92
N LEU A 102 9.99 -8.96 -11.58
CA LEU A 102 11.44 -9.11 -11.68
C LEU A 102 11.92 -8.74 -13.08
N LYS A 103 13.20 -8.36 -13.19
CA LYS A 103 13.89 -8.24 -14.48
C LYS A 103 14.87 -9.40 -14.60
N GLU A 104 14.74 -10.19 -15.66
CA GLU A 104 15.70 -11.25 -15.96
C GLU A 104 17.02 -10.63 -16.42
N GLU A 105 18.15 -10.98 -15.79
CA GLU A 105 19.44 -10.36 -16.06
C GLU A 105 19.97 -10.65 -17.47
N ALA A 106 19.77 -11.87 -17.97
CA ALA A 106 20.32 -12.31 -19.26
C ALA A 106 19.62 -11.65 -20.46
N THR A 107 18.31 -11.41 -20.38
CA THR A 107 17.47 -10.97 -21.51
C THR A 107 16.89 -9.57 -21.31
N GLY A 108 16.87 -9.07 -20.07
CA GLY A 108 16.14 -7.88 -19.67
C GLY A 108 14.61 -8.04 -19.71
N ASN A 109 14.08 -9.27 -19.83
CA ASN A 109 12.65 -9.55 -19.84
C ASN A 109 12.01 -9.27 -18.47
N LEU A 110 10.75 -8.86 -18.46
CA LEU A 110 9.99 -8.67 -17.23
C LEU A 110 9.28 -9.97 -16.88
N ILE A 111 9.50 -10.45 -15.66
CA ILE A 111 8.90 -11.68 -15.15
C ILE A 111 7.96 -11.33 -14.00
N LEU A 112 6.67 -11.62 -14.17
CA LEU A 112 5.73 -11.59 -13.06
C LEU A 112 5.78 -12.96 -12.37
N GLN A 113 6.23 -12.98 -11.13
CA GLN A 113 6.32 -14.15 -10.29
C GLN A 113 5.23 -14.11 -9.21
N GLY A 114 4.49 -15.20 -9.08
CA GLY A 114 3.54 -15.43 -8.00
C GLY A 114 4.13 -16.28 -6.88
N ASP A 115 3.51 -16.21 -5.71
CA ASP A 115 3.81 -17.06 -4.56
C ASP A 115 3.17 -18.45 -4.67
N ASP A 116 2.04 -18.57 -5.39
CA ASP A 116 1.37 -19.83 -5.67
C ASP A 116 0.77 -19.91 -7.08
N ALA A 117 0.48 -21.15 -7.52
CA ALA A 117 0.01 -21.42 -8.88
C ALA A 117 -1.44 -21.01 -9.12
N ASN A 118 -2.30 -21.01 -8.09
CA ASN A 118 -3.70 -20.59 -8.25
C ASN A 118 -3.78 -19.09 -8.48
N LEU A 119 -2.95 -18.30 -7.79
CA LEU A 119 -2.85 -16.86 -8.03
C LEU A 119 -2.45 -16.57 -9.49
N ILE A 120 -1.42 -17.25 -10.01
CA ILE A 120 -1.01 -17.08 -11.41
C ILE A 120 -2.12 -17.46 -12.39
N LEU A 121 -2.84 -18.55 -12.14
CA LEU A 121 -3.99 -18.94 -12.96
C LEU A 121 -5.10 -17.87 -12.91
N GLU A 122 -5.40 -17.31 -11.74
CA GLU A 122 -6.35 -16.21 -11.58
C GLU A 122 -5.93 -14.98 -12.41
N ILE A 123 -4.65 -14.60 -12.36
CA ILE A 123 -4.10 -13.48 -13.15
C ILE A 123 -4.16 -13.74 -14.66
N ILE A 124 -3.87 -14.97 -15.13
CA ILE A 124 -3.97 -15.32 -16.56
C ILE A 124 -5.41 -15.17 -17.07
N HIS A 125 -6.40 -15.53 -16.24
CA HIS A 125 -7.81 -15.49 -16.60
C HIS A 125 -8.49 -14.14 -16.29
N ALA A 126 -7.76 -13.21 -15.68
CA ALA A 126 -8.27 -11.89 -15.37
C ALA A 126 -8.42 -11.05 -16.65
N ARG A 127 -9.63 -10.57 -16.88
CA ARG A 127 -9.96 -9.73 -18.04
C ARG A 127 -9.04 -8.51 -18.10
N GLY A 128 -8.34 -8.35 -19.22
CA GLY A 128 -7.41 -7.25 -19.46
C GLY A 128 -5.97 -7.55 -19.07
N MET A 129 -5.66 -8.72 -18.51
CA MET A 129 -4.27 -9.14 -18.31
C MET A 129 -3.66 -9.77 -19.57
N GLU A 130 -4.50 -10.30 -20.47
CA GLU A 130 -4.05 -11.03 -21.66
C GLU A 130 -3.22 -10.15 -22.61
N GLU A 131 -3.46 -8.83 -22.61
CA GLU A 131 -2.70 -7.88 -23.43
C GLU A 131 -1.27 -7.66 -22.94
N TYR A 132 -0.97 -7.98 -21.68
CA TYR A 132 0.34 -7.74 -21.07
C TYR A 132 1.21 -8.99 -21.01
N ILE A 133 0.60 -10.17 -21.00
CA ILE A 133 1.29 -11.46 -20.92
C ILE A 133 1.82 -11.80 -22.31
N GLU A 134 3.11 -12.13 -22.38
CA GLU A 134 3.76 -12.59 -23.60
C GLU A 134 3.77 -14.11 -23.69
N GLU A 135 4.19 -14.77 -22.60
CA GLU A 135 4.13 -16.22 -22.48
C GLU A 135 4.05 -16.66 -21.00
N ARG A 136 3.56 -17.88 -20.78
CA ARG A 136 3.64 -18.55 -19.49
C ARG A 136 4.90 -19.40 -19.46
N ILE A 137 5.84 -19.05 -18.59
CA ILE A 137 7.11 -19.77 -18.44
C ILE A 137 6.87 -21.08 -17.67
N ASP A 138 6.17 -20.98 -16.53
CA ASP A 138 5.81 -22.14 -15.71
C ASP A 138 4.55 -21.87 -14.86
N ASN A 139 4.37 -22.61 -13.76
CA ASN A 139 3.21 -22.47 -12.88
C ASN A 139 3.25 -21.24 -11.96
N LEU A 140 4.42 -20.63 -11.78
CA LEU A 140 4.63 -19.49 -10.90
C LEU A 140 5.09 -18.23 -11.65
N ARG A 141 5.49 -18.33 -12.91
CA ARG A 141 6.11 -17.25 -13.67
C ARG A 141 5.44 -16.98 -15.01
N LEU A 142 5.18 -15.71 -15.27
CA LEU A 142 4.69 -15.18 -16.54
C LEU A 142 5.71 -14.19 -17.10
N GLN A 143 6.00 -14.27 -18.40
CA GLN A 143 6.72 -13.22 -19.09
C GLN A 143 5.75 -12.09 -19.45
N ILE A 144 6.13 -10.87 -19.10
CA ILE A 144 5.37 -9.65 -19.35
C ILE A 144 6.09 -8.81 -20.41
N LYS A 145 5.31 -8.18 -21.29
CA LYS A 145 5.84 -7.25 -22.30
C LYS A 145 6.62 -6.10 -21.65
N LYS A 146 7.84 -5.83 -22.11
CA LYS A 146 8.78 -4.87 -21.49
C LYS A 146 8.19 -3.45 -21.33
N ASP A 147 7.48 -2.97 -22.34
CA ASP A 147 6.98 -1.58 -22.40
C ASP A 147 5.68 -1.35 -21.61
N THR A 148 5.17 -2.39 -20.94
CA THR A 148 3.87 -2.32 -20.25
C THR A 148 3.98 -2.33 -18.73
N ARG A 149 5.20 -2.31 -18.15
CA ARG A 149 5.45 -2.35 -16.69
C ARG A 149 4.48 -1.50 -15.87
N GLY A 150 4.34 -0.22 -16.20
CA GLY A 150 3.43 0.70 -15.49
C GLY A 150 1.95 0.33 -15.64
N ARG A 151 1.54 -0.12 -16.83
CA ARG A 151 0.15 -0.53 -17.10
C ARG A 151 -0.19 -1.85 -16.40
N VAL A 152 0.73 -2.82 -16.41
CA VAL A 152 0.61 -4.08 -15.65
C VAL A 152 0.41 -3.80 -14.17
N LYS A 153 1.19 -2.89 -13.57
CA LYS A 153 1.02 -2.53 -12.16
C LYS A 153 -0.39 -2.00 -11.89
N GLN A 154 -0.85 -1.07 -12.73
CA GLN A 154 -2.19 -0.50 -12.58
C GLN A 154 -3.29 -1.56 -12.76
N ALA A 155 -3.12 -2.49 -13.69
CA ALA A 155 -4.06 -3.59 -13.89
C ALA A 155 -4.11 -4.51 -12.66
N LEU A 156 -2.95 -4.95 -12.16
CA LEU A 156 -2.85 -5.80 -10.97
C LEU A 156 -3.42 -5.12 -9.71
N ILE A 157 -3.16 -3.83 -9.52
CA ILE A 157 -3.77 -3.01 -8.44
C ILE A 157 -5.30 -3.00 -8.56
N LYS A 158 -5.86 -2.84 -9.76
CA LYS A 158 -7.31 -2.86 -9.98
C LYS A 158 -7.92 -4.25 -9.74
N LEU A 159 -7.15 -5.31 -9.95
CA LEU A 159 -7.52 -6.69 -9.60
C LEU A 159 -7.38 -6.99 -8.10
N GLY A 160 -6.87 -6.04 -7.32
CA GLY A 160 -6.69 -6.19 -5.88
C GLY A 160 -5.43 -6.98 -5.49
N PHE A 161 -4.46 -7.11 -6.39
CA PHE A 161 -3.16 -7.75 -6.13
C PHE A 161 -2.03 -6.75 -6.38
N PRO A 162 -1.55 -6.04 -5.36
CA PRO A 162 -0.43 -5.13 -5.53
C PRO A 162 0.82 -5.94 -5.90
N VAL A 163 1.57 -5.45 -6.88
CA VAL A 163 2.83 -6.09 -7.31
C VAL A 163 4.02 -5.37 -6.67
N GLU A 164 4.89 -6.14 -6.02
CA GLU A 164 6.19 -5.67 -5.54
C GLU A 164 7.13 -5.56 -6.75
N ASP A 165 7.66 -4.36 -7.00
CA ASP A 165 8.49 -4.14 -8.17
C ASP A 165 9.98 -4.15 -7.83
N LEU A 166 10.63 -5.22 -8.26
CA LEU A 166 12.06 -5.49 -8.06
C LEU A 166 12.82 -5.48 -9.39
N ALA A 167 12.22 -5.03 -10.49
CA ALA A 167 12.84 -4.96 -11.81
C ALA A 167 13.91 -3.86 -11.94
N GLY A 168 14.24 -3.18 -10.83
CA GLY A 168 15.25 -2.12 -10.74
C GLY A 168 14.91 -0.88 -11.57
N TYR A 169 15.85 0.04 -11.60
CA TYR A 169 15.83 1.21 -12.46
C TYR A 169 16.84 1.05 -13.59
N VAL A 170 16.52 1.58 -14.77
CA VAL A 170 17.52 1.82 -15.81
C VAL A 170 18.09 3.21 -15.54
N GLU A 171 19.40 3.35 -15.66
CA GLU A 171 20.04 4.66 -15.57
C GLU A 171 19.45 5.57 -16.66
N GLY A 172 18.84 6.67 -16.23
CA GLY A 172 18.24 7.66 -17.12
C GLY A 172 19.29 8.59 -17.71
N GLU A 173 18.87 9.48 -18.60
CA GLU A 173 19.73 10.57 -19.05
C GLU A 173 20.02 11.51 -17.86
N PRO A 174 21.29 11.78 -17.54
CA PRO A 174 21.63 12.66 -16.43
C PRO A 174 21.14 14.07 -16.74
N LEU A 175 20.34 14.63 -15.83
CA LEU A 175 19.94 16.02 -15.90
C LEU A 175 20.94 16.85 -15.08
N ASP A 176 21.52 17.87 -15.68
CA ASP A 176 22.46 18.78 -15.03
C ASP A 176 21.73 19.72 -14.06
N ILE A 177 21.25 19.14 -12.96
CA ILE A 177 20.67 19.85 -11.82
C ILE A 177 21.76 20.00 -10.78
N VAL A 178 22.15 21.25 -10.53
CA VAL A 178 23.07 21.60 -9.46
C VAL A 178 22.27 22.29 -8.35
N ALA A 179 22.43 21.81 -7.11
CA ALA A 179 21.94 22.56 -5.97
C ALA A 179 22.70 23.89 -5.89
N ARG A 180 22.00 24.98 -5.62
CA ARG A 180 22.66 26.25 -5.33
C ARG A 180 23.21 26.19 -3.90
N ASP A 181 24.38 26.76 -3.70
CA ASP A 181 24.95 26.91 -2.35
C ASP A 181 24.09 27.82 -1.45
N ILE A 182 23.29 28.70 -2.06
CA ILE A 182 22.44 29.68 -1.36
C ILE A 182 21.05 29.66 -2.00
N ALA A 183 20.00 29.58 -1.18
CA ALA A 183 18.63 29.68 -1.67
C ALA A 183 18.37 31.08 -2.27
N LEU A 184 17.36 31.19 -3.13
CA LEU A 184 16.93 32.49 -3.70
C LEU A 184 16.58 33.54 -2.62
N SER A 185 16.23 33.11 -1.42
CA SER A 185 15.94 33.95 -0.26
C SER A 185 17.19 34.35 0.54
N GLY A 186 18.38 33.95 0.13
CA GLY A 186 19.64 34.30 0.79
C GLY A 186 19.93 33.54 2.09
N ARG A 187 19.27 32.41 2.33
CA ARG A 187 19.52 31.50 3.46
C ARG A 187 19.99 30.14 2.95
#